data_AF-A0A2I1PBM2-F1
#
_entry.id   AF-A0A2I1PBM2-F1
#
_cell.length_a   1.000
_cell.length_b   1.000
_cell.length_c   1.000
_cell.angle_alpha   90.00
_cell.angle_beta   90.00
_cell.angle_gamma   90.00
#
_symmetry.space_group_name_H-M   'P 1'
#
loop_
_entity.id
_entity.type
_entity.pdbx_description
1 polymer ?
#
loop_
_entity_poly.entity_id
_entity_poly.type
_entity_poly.pdbx_seq_one_letter_code
_entity_poly.pdbx_strand_id
1 'polypeptide(L)'
;MAASADLKLYKDVNYQGLLGTRSTTGSWNMSTVANDELSSMKNETRWGVAFWHDINRSGKCWQSGPYTYDPSFSWRDNDEVSSYALGRGC
;
A
#
# COMPACT_ATOMS: atom_id res chain seq x y z
N MET A 1 4.38 8.83 -22.38
CA MET A 1 3.37 9.29 -21.40
C MET A 1 3.99 9.05 -20.04
N ALA A 2 4.29 10.10 -19.28
CA ALA A 2 4.84 9.92 -17.93
C ALA A 2 3.71 9.37 -17.06
N ALA A 3 3.68 8.04 -16.86
CA ALA A 3 2.95 7.50 -15.74
C ALA A 3 3.60 8.11 -14.49
N SER A 4 2.90 9.04 -13.84
CA SER A 4 3.35 9.56 -12.56
C SER A 4 3.68 8.38 -11.66
N ALA A 5 4.94 8.33 -11.20
CA ALA A 5 5.50 7.23 -10.46
C ALA A 5 4.92 7.25 -9.04
N ASP A 6 3.67 6.79 -8.92
CA ASP A 6 2.86 6.90 -7.72
C ASP A 6 2.54 5.51 -7.17
N LEU A 7 2.52 5.41 -5.85
CA LEU A 7 1.89 4.32 -5.13
C LEU A 7 0.38 4.54 -5.19
N LYS A 8 -0.36 3.55 -5.70
CA LYS A 8 -1.81 3.55 -5.78
C LYS A 8 -2.35 2.38 -4.97
N LEU A 9 -3.29 2.67 -4.10
CA LEU A 9 -3.88 1.73 -3.15
C LEU A 9 -5.34 1.52 -3.52
N TYR A 10 -5.79 0.28 -3.54
CA TYR A 10 -7.10 -0.11 -4.05
C TYR A 10 -7.80 -1.04 -3.07
N LYS A 11 -9.08 -0.78 -2.86
CA LYS A 11 -9.87 -1.53 -1.89
C LYS A 11 -10.24 -2.93 -2.36
N ASP A 12 -10.37 -3.09 -3.67
CA ASP A 12 -10.80 -4.34 -4.29
C ASP A 12 -9.63 -4.95 -5.08
N VAL A 13 -9.71 -6.25 -5.34
CA VAL A 13 -8.78 -6.94 -6.23
C VAL A 13 -8.84 -6.37 -7.65
N ASN A 14 -7.79 -6.60 -8.44
CA ASN A 14 -7.65 -6.08 -9.80
C ASN A 14 -7.70 -4.54 -9.89
N TYR A 15 -7.22 -3.84 -8.85
CA TYR A 15 -7.05 -2.38 -8.84
C TYR A 15 -8.39 -1.63 -8.95
N GLN A 16 -9.41 -2.14 -8.29
CA GLN A 16 -10.74 -1.54 -8.24
C GLN A 16 -10.94 -0.77 -6.92
N GLY A 17 -11.75 0.29 -6.95
CA GLY A 17 -12.02 1.14 -5.78
C GLY A 17 -10.78 1.83 -5.21
N LEU A 18 -10.27 2.85 -5.91
CA LEU A 18 -9.10 3.61 -5.50
C LEU A 18 -9.30 4.23 -4.10
N LEU A 19 -8.46 3.83 -3.15
CA LEU A 19 -8.41 4.38 -1.78
C LEU A 19 -7.57 5.66 -1.74
N GLY A 20 -6.48 5.69 -2.50
CA GLY A 20 -5.59 6.85 -2.53
C GLY A 20 -4.32 6.65 -3.33
N THR A 21 -3.62 7.75 -3.54
CA THR A 21 -2.34 7.79 -4.26
C THR A 21 -1.28 8.57 -3.48
N ARG A 22 -0.02 8.16 -3.64
CA ARG A 22 1.15 8.79 -3.02
C ARG A 22 2.34 8.80 -3.97
N SER A 23 2.94 9.97 -4.14
CA SER A 23 4.09 10.19 -5.03
C SER A 23 5.37 10.55 -4.25
N THR A 24 5.24 10.82 -2.95
CA THR A 24 6.32 11.26 -2.07
C THR A 24 6.66 10.19 -1.06
N THR A 25 7.92 10.14 -0.61
CA THR A 25 8.37 9.27 0.47
C THR A 25 7.88 9.78 1.82
N GLY A 26 7.51 8.88 2.72
CA GLY A 26 6.95 9.23 4.01
C GLY A 26 6.21 8.06 4.66
N SER A 27 5.47 8.32 5.72
CA SER A 27 4.62 7.32 6.38
C SER A 27 3.26 7.88 6.72
N TRP A 28 2.23 7.06 6.54
CA TRP A 28 0.82 7.41 6.73
C TRP A 28 0.09 6.27 7.43
N ASN A 29 -0.91 6.64 8.22
CA ASN A 29 -1.90 5.68 8.69
C ASN A 29 -3.01 5.60 7.65
N MET A 30 -3.63 4.43 7.51
CA MET A 30 -4.85 4.30 6.72
C MET A 30 -5.96 5.13 7.37
N SER A 31 -6.78 5.75 6.54
CA SER A 31 -8.02 6.40 7.00
C SER A 31 -8.96 5.32 7.54
N THR A 32 -9.90 5.67 8.41
CA THR A 32 -10.89 4.72 8.99
C THR A 32 -11.69 3.93 7.96
N VAL A 33 -11.86 4.48 6.76
CA VAL A 33 -12.52 3.83 5.60
C VAL A 33 -11.57 3.01 4.72
N ALA A 34 -10.25 3.19 4.83
CA ALA A 34 -9.26 2.40 4.09
C ALA A 34 -8.56 1.36 4.98
N ASN A 35 -8.82 1.45 6.28
CA ASN A 35 -8.38 0.49 7.29
C ASN A 35 -9.07 -0.83 6.98
N ASP A 36 -8.30 -1.90 6.89
CA ASP A 36 -8.86 -3.23 6.66
C ASP A 36 -9.71 -3.33 5.38
N GLU A 37 -9.42 -2.52 4.37
CA GLU A 37 -10.06 -2.63 3.05
C GLU A 37 -9.03 -2.83 1.93
N LEU A 38 -7.73 -2.80 2.20
CA LEU A 38 -6.73 -2.84 1.14
C LEU A 38 -6.61 -4.26 0.55
N SER A 39 -7.04 -4.43 -0.71
CA SER A 39 -6.97 -5.72 -1.42
C SER A 39 -6.00 -5.74 -2.60
N SER A 40 -5.62 -4.59 -3.17
CA SER A 40 -4.60 -4.56 -4.23
C SER A 40 -3.81 -3.25 -4.27
N MET A 41 -2.64 -3.28 -4.90
CA MET A 41 -1.80 -2.09 -5.02
C MET A 41 -1.01 -2.02 -6.32
N LYS A 42 -0.65 -0.79 -6.72
CA LYS A 42 0.36 -0.55 -7.74
C LYS A 42 1.43 0.37 -7.16
N ASN A 43 2.64 -0.15 -7.01
CA ASN A 43 3.79 0.68 -6.70
C ASN A 43 4.51 1.04 -8.00
N GLU A 44 4.11 2.14 -8.64
CA GLU A 44 4.80 2.65 -9.83
C GLU A 44 6.02 3.51 -9.46
N THR A 45 6.34 3.58 -8.17
CA THR A 45 7.44 4.40 -7.67
C THR A 45 8.76 3.65 -7.73
N ARG A 46 9.86 4.42 -7.76
CA ARG A 46 11.24 3.92 -7.64
C ARG A 46 11.63 3.50 -6.23
N TRP A 47 10.72 3.60 -5.27
CA TRP A 47 10.95 3.28 -3.87
C TRP A 47 10.15 2.04 -3.46
N GLY A 48 10.67 1.28 -2.49
CA GLY A 48 9.88 0.23 -1.85
C GLY A 48 8.77 0.82 -0.97
N VAL A 49 7.67 0.10 -0.85
CA VAL A 49 6.59 0.41 0.09
C VAL A 49 6.53 -0.66 1.16
N ALA A 50 6.39 -0.26 2.42
CA ALA A 50 6.13 -1.15 3.53
C ALA A 50 4.72 -0.91 4.06
N PHE A 51 4.04 -2.00 4.41
CA PHE A 51 2.70 -2.02 4.98
C PHE A 51 2.77 -2.73 6.34
N TRP A 52 1.94 -2.27 7.27
CA TRP A 52 1.84 -2.77 8.63
C TRP A 52 0.39 -3.06 8.98
N HIS A 53 0.18 -4.15 9.72
CA HIS A 53 -1.14 -4.53 10.22
C HIS A 53 -1.67 -3.59 11.30
N ASP A 54 -0.80 -3.04 12.15
CA ASP A 54 -1.20 -2.08 13.17
C ASP A 54 -0.96 -0.63 12.74
N ILE A 55 -1.67 0.29 13.39
CA ILE A 55 -1.41 1.73 13.28
C ILE A 55 0.02 2.07 13.74
N ASN A 56 0.55 3.19 13.28
CA ASN A 56 1.87 3.71 13.66
C ASN A 56 3.07 2.81 13.29
N ARG A 57 2.93 1.93 12.29
CA ARG A 57 3.99 1.06 11.77
C ARG A 57 4.41 -0.02 12.77
N SER A 58 3.43 -0.67 13.38
CA SER A 58 3.61 -1.73 14.37
C SER A 58 3.04 -3.06 13.86
N GLY A 59 3.34 -4.15 14.57
CA GLY A 59 2.82 -5.47 14.24
C GLY A 59 3.50 -6.12 13.06
N LYS A 60 2.72 -6.90 12.30
CA LYS A 60 3.22 -7.61 11.12
C LYS A 60 3.50 -6.61 10.01
N CYS A 61 4.72 -6.63 9.50
CA CYS A 61 5.17 -5.77 8.42
C CYS A 61 5.53 -6.60 7.20
N TRP A 62 5.12 -6.15 6.03
CA TRP A 62 5.59 -6.67 4.76
C TRP A 62 5.94 -5.51 3.83
N GLN A 63 6.98 -5.72 3.04
CA GLN A 63 7.42 -4.74 2.07
C GLN A 63 7.25 -5.27 0.66
N SER A 64 6.97 -4.36 -0.25
CA SER A 64 6.95 -4.59 -1.67
C SER A 64 7.99 -3.72 -2.35
N GLY A 65 8.64 -4.29 -3.37
CA GLY A 65 9.69 -3.64 -4.12
C GLY A 65 9.17 -2.44 -4.94
N PRO A 66 10.09 -1.61 -5.46
CA PRO A 66 9.74 -0.62 -6.47
C PRO A 66 9.18 -1.31 -7.73
N TYR A 67 8.35 -0.59 -8.50
CA TYR A 67 7.76 -1.10 -9.75
C TYR A 67 7.01 -2.44 -9.59
N THR A 68 6.39 -2.66 -8.44
CA THR A 68 5.65 -3.90 -8.14
C THR A 68 4.15 -3.67 -8.25
N TYR A 69 3.47 -4.65 -8.85
CA TYR A 69 2.03 -4.63 -9.06
C TYR A 69 1.44 -5.87 -8.37
N ASP A 70 0.66 -5.63 -7.33
CA ASP A 70 0.04 -6.70 -6.55
C ASP A 70 -1.47 -6.66 -6.84
N PRO A 71 -1.98 -7.52 -7.75
CA PRO A 71 -3.38 -7.47 -8.17
C PRO A 71 -4.34 -8.02 -7.11
N SER A 72 -3.83 -8.78 -6.14
CA SER A 72 -4.59 -9.30 -5.02
C SER A 72 -3.62 -9.66 -3.90
N PHE A 73 -3.77 -9.03 -2.73
CA PHE A 73 -3.02 -9.45 -1.57
C PHE A 73 -3.42 -10.88 -1.16
N SER A 74 -2.47 -11.62 -0.59
CA SER A 74 -2.79 -12.93 -0.04
C SER A 74 -3.82 -12.75 1.10
N TRP A 75 -4.70 -13.74 1.27
CA TRP A 75 -5.73 -13.80 2.33
C TRP A 75 -5.24 -13.52 3.76
N ARG A 76 -3.92 -13.49 4.01
CA ARG A 76 -3.28 -13.17 5.30
C ARG A 76 -2.83 -11.72 5.45
N ASP A 77 -3.06 -10.90 4.44
CA ASP A 77 -2.68 -9.48 4.38
C ASP A 77 -3.76 -8.62 3.71
N ASN A 78 -4.80 -9.26 3.15
CA ASN A 78 -6.01 -8.64 2.66
C ASN A 78 -6.80 -8.08 3.83
N ASP A 79 -7.24 -6.83 3.73
CA ASP A 79 -8.11 -6.24 4.75
C ASP A 79 -7.51 -6.24 6.17
N GLU A 80 -6.19 -6.11 6.30
CA GLU A 80 -5.53 -5.98 7.61
C GLU A 80 -4.61 -4.76 7.69
N VAL A 81 -4.52 -3.94 6.63
CA VAL A 81 -3.55 -2.83 6.55
C VAL A 81 -4.07 -1.62 7.32
N SER A 82 -3.35 -1.25 8.39
CA SER A 82 -3.65 -0.04 9.16
C SER A 82 -2.64 1.09 8.97
N SER A 83 -1.41 0.81 8.52
CA SER A 83 -0.44 1.87 8.20
C SER A 83 0.56 1.46 7.12
N TYR A 84 1.14 2.45 6.43
CA TYR A 84 2.08 2.22 5.34
C TYR A 84 3.13 3.32 5.21
N ALA A 85 4.26 3.01 4.59
CA ALA A 85 5.35 3.93 4.36
C ALA A 85 6.00 3.70 3.00
N LEU A 86 6.29 4.79 2.30
CA LEU A 86 6.95 4.77 1.01
C LEU A 86 8.40 5.24 1.16
N GLY A 87 9.35 4.51 0.59
CA GLY A 87 10.79 4.78 0.72
C GLY A 87 11.39 4.30 2.04
N ARG A 88 10.68 3.45 2.77
CA ARG A 88 11.15 2.86 4.03
C ARG A 88 10.77 1.38 4.05
N GLY A 89 11.71 0.54 4.48
CA GLY A 89 11.47 -0.88 4.70
C GLY A 89 10.81 -1.14 6.06
N CYS A 90 10.34 -2.39 6.20
CA CYS A 90 10.30 -3.07 7.48
C CYS A 90 11.75 -3.24 7.98
#